data_AF-X1F3Y8-F1
#
_entry.id   AF-X1F3Y8-F1
#
_cell.length_a   1.000
_cell.length_b   1.000
_cell.length_c   1.000
_cell.angle_alpha   90.00
_cell.angle_beta   90.00
_cell.angle_gamma   90.00
#
_symmetry.space_group_name_H-M   'P 1'
#
loop_
_entity.id
_entity.type
_entity.pdbx_description
1 polymer ?
#
loop_
_entity_poly.entity_id
_entity_poly.type
_entity_poly.pdbx_seq_one_letter_code
_entity_poly.pdbx_strand_id
1 'polypeptide(L)'
;MVEQSEQQRFAVLIDGDNAQASLLSQILAEVNKVGYITIKRIYGDWTTTNMNSWKESLHKYAVQPIQQFRYTTGKNATDSAMIIDAMDLLHSNDVDGFCIVASDSDYTRLATRIREEGLFVIGVGEKKTPEAFINACNQFIYCENLAVTNEVKRETRRKTKKEEKS
;
A
#
# COMPACT_ATOMS: atom_id res chain seq x y z
N MET A 1 -8.86 22.03 -27.20
CA MET A 1 -7.97 21.34 -26.25
C MET A 1 -8.87 20.82 -25.15
N VAL A 2 -9.03 19.51 -25.03
CA VAL A 2 -9.88 18.92 -23.99
C VAL A 2 -9.05 18.95 -22.71
N GLU A 3 -9.53 19.66 -21.68
CA GLU A 3 -9.00 19.51 -20.32
C GLU A 3 -9.13 18.04 -19.94
N GLN A 4 -8.02 17.30 -19.95
CA GLN A 4 -7.96 16.05 -19.22
C GLN A 4 -8.15 16.44 -17.77
N SER A 5 -9.25 16.02 -17.15
CA SER A 5 -9.38 16.05 -15.70
C SER A 5 -8.12 15.40 -15.13
N GLU A 6 -7.25 16.17 -14.49
CA GLU A 6 -6.02 15.63 -13.92
C GLU A 6 -6.43 14.60 -12.86
N GLN A 7 -6.28 13.32 -13.20
CA GLN A 7 -6.53 12.24 -12.25
C GLN A 7 -5.53 12.41 -11.10
N GLN A 8 -6.03 12.46 -9.87
CA GLN A 8 -5.21 12.62 -8.67
C GLN A 8 -4.08 11.57 -8.66
N ARG A 9 -2.85 12.02 -8.49
CA ARG A 9 -1.64 11.18 -8.49
C ARG A 9 -1.41 10.64 -7.08
N PHE A 10 -1.22 9.33 -6.96
CA PHE A 10 -1.03 8.66 -5.69
C PHE A 10 0.37 8.06 -5.55
N ALA A 11 0.98 8.27 -4.37
CA ALA A 11 2.08 7.44 -3.88
C ALA A 11 1.56 6.27 -3.06
N VAL A 12 1.98 5.04 -3.40
CA VAL A 12 1.71 3.84 -2.60
C VAL A 12 2.98 3.45 -1.85
N LEU A 13 2.92 3.55 -0.53
CA LEU A 13 4.02 3.27 0.39
C LEU A 13 3.68 2.04 1.23
N ILE A 14 4.50 1.01 1.13
CA ILE A 14 4.22 -0.31 1.70
C ILE A 14 5.25 -0.66 2.76
N ASP A 15 4.78 -0.91 3.97
CA ASP A 15 5.57 -1.57 4.99
C ASP A 15 5.71 -3.07 4.63
N GLY A 16 6.85 -3.44 4.06
CA GLY A 16 7.09 -4.80 3.58
C GLY A 16 7.21 -5.84 4.69
N ASP A 17 7.46 -5.41 5.92
CA ASP A 17 7.59 -6.29 7.09
C ASP A 17 6.23 -6.73 7.63
N ASN A 18 5.21 -5.86 7.50
CA ASN A 18 3.87 -6.10 8.01
C ASN A 18 2.81 -6.37 6.93
N ALA A 19 3.05 -6.01 5.66
CA ALA A 19 2.13 -6.25 4.57
C ALA A 19 2.27 -7.64 3.94
N GLN A 20 1.22 -8.09 3.23
CA GLN A 20 1.22 -9.38 2.53
C GLN A 20 1.35 -9.20 1.01
N ALA A 21 2.38 -9.80 0.42
CA ALA A 21 2.65 -9.74 -1.02
C ALA A 21 1.47 -10.23 -1.89
N SER A 22 0.65 -11.13 -1.36
CA SER A 22 -0.53 -11.70 -2.01
C SER A 22 -1.67 -10.69 -2.24
N LEU A 23 -1.71 -9.63 -1.45
CA LEU A 23 -2.76 -8.60 -1.49
C LEU A 23 -2.36 -7.38 -2.34
N LEU A 24 -1.10 -7.27 -2.76
CA LEU A 24 -0.58 -6.12 -3.49
C LEU A 24 -1.46 -5.74 -4.69
N SER A 25 -1.85 -6.72 -5.50
CA SER A 25 -2.61 -6.44 -6.73
C SER A 25 -4.00 -5.85 -6.48
N GLN A 26 -4.61 -6.20 -5.34
CA GLN A 26 -5.93 -5.75 -4.92
C GLN A 26 -5.80 -4.36 -4.31
N ILE A 27 -4.77 -4.13 -3.51
CA ILE A 27 -4.43 -2.81 -2.98
C ILE A 27 -4.24 -1.81 -4.13
N LEU A 28 -3.40 -2.15 -5.12
CA LEU A 28 -3.20 -1.30 -6.29
C LEU A 28 -4.50 -1.09 -7.08
N ALA A 29 -5.37 -2.10 -7.15
CA ALA A 29 -6.67 -1.96 -7.82
C ALA A 29 -7.62 -1.01 -7.07
N GLU A 30 -7.65 -1.04 -5.74
CA GLU A 30 -8.47 -0.13 -4.94
C GLU A 30 -7.98 1.32 -5.05
N VAL A 31 -6.66 1.55 -4.98
CA VAL A 31 -6.10 2.90 -5.14
C VAL A 31 -6.40 3.45 -6.54
N ASN A 32 -6.30 2.62 -7.59
CA ASN A 32 -6.63 3.01 -8.96
C ASN A 32 -8.11 3.37 -9.19
N LYS A 33 -9.02 3.06 -8.25
CA LYS A 33 -10.41 3.55 -8.32
C LYS A 33 -10.53 5.01 -7.88
N VAL A 34 -9.59 5.48 -7.06
CA VAL A 34 -9.57 6.84 -6.50
C VAL A 34 -8.70 7.76 -7.35
N GLY A 35 -7.54 7.30 -7.79
CA GLY A 35 -6.62 8.09 -8.60
C GLY A 35 -5.53 7.26 -9.27
N TYR A 36 -4.65 7.90 -10.02
CA TYR A 36 -3.60 7.24 -10.77
C TYR A 36 -2.34 7.06 -9.92
N ILE A 37 -1.80 5.84 -9.86
CA ILE A 37 -0.61 5.55 -9.06
C ILE A 37 0.67 5.93 -9.84
N THR A 38 1.40 6.94 -9.37
CA THR A 38 2.67 7.38 -9.95
C THR A 38 3.89 6.81 -9.24
N ILE A 39 3.78 6.57 -7.93
CA ILE A 39 4.89 6.09 -7.09
C ILE A 39 4.47 4.82 -6.37
N LYS A 40 5.33 3.80 -6.40
CA LYS A 40 5.12 2.52 -5.69
C LYS A 40 6.41 2.12 -5.02
N ARG A 41 6.47 2.22 -3.69
CA ARG A 41 7.65 1.88 -2.90
C ARG A 41 7.28 0.90 -1.80
N ILE A 42 8.21 0.00 -1.52
CA ILE A 42 8.09 -0.96 -0.43
C ILE A 42 9.38 -0.97 0.37
N TYR A 43 9.24 -0.84 1.68
CA TYR A 43 10.34 -0.67 2.61
C TYR A 43 10.55 -1.96 3.38
N GLY A 44 11.81 -2.33 3.56
CA GLY A 44 12.17 -3.50 4.36
C GLY A 44 13.65 -3.81 4.29
N ASP A 45 14.05 -4.81 5.06
CA ASP A 45 15.41 -5.35 4.99
C ASP A 45 15.45 -6.51 3.97
N TRP A 46 15.84 -6.24 2.73
CA TRP A 46 15.88 -7.24 1.65
C TRP A 46 16.95 -8.32 1.85
N THR A 47 17.72 -8.27 2.94
CA THR A 47 18.62 -9.36 3.33
C THR A 47 17.92 -10.46 4.13
N THR A 48 16.68 -10.23 4.59
CA THR A 48 15.93 -11.18 5.40
C THR A 48 15.03 -12.10 4.57
N THR A 49 14.81 -13.32 5.05
CA THR A 49 14.09 -14.36 4.28
C THR A 49 12.59 -14.10 4.11
N ASN A 50 11.96 -13.32 5.00
CA ASN A 50 10.56 -12.91 4.88
C ASN A 50 10.31 -12.06 3.62
N MET A 51 11.32 -11.31 3.14
CA MET A 51 11.20 -10.48 1.94
C MET A 51 11.15 -11.29 0.63
N ASN A 52 11.57 -12.56 0.64
CA ASN A 52 11.61 -13.39 -0.58
C ASN A 52 10.24 -13.53 -1.26
N SER A 53 9.15 -13.50 -0.47
CA SER A 53 7.78 -13.60 -0.98
C SER A 53 7.36 -12.43 -1.89
N TRP A 54 8.06 -11.29 -1.79
CA TRP A 54 7.75 -10.09 -2.56
C TRP A 54 8.32 -10.10 -3.97
N LYS A 55 9.43 -10.82 -4.22
CA LYS A 55 10.23 -10.70 -5.44
C LYS A 55 9.40 -10.75 -6.73
N GLU A 56 8.54 -11.77 -6.89
CA GLU A 56 7.69 -11.91 -8.08
C GLU A 56 6.69 -10.76 -8.20
N SER A 57 6.08 -10.37 -7.08
CA SER A 57 5.13 -9.26 -7.01
C SER A 57 5.78 -7.92 -7.37
N LEU A 58 7.00 -7.65 -6.91
CA LEU A 58 7.70 -6.40 -7.23
C LEU A 58 7.98 -6.26 -8.72
N HIS A 59 8.50 -7.33 -9.34
CA HIS A 59 8.76 -7.35 -10.78
C HIS A 59 7.48 -7.18 -11.59
N LYS A 60 6.43 -7.91 -11.19
CA LYS A 60 5.15 -7.90 -11.91
C LYS A 60 4.45 -6.53 -11.86
N TYR A 61 4.54 -5.84 -10.73
CA TYR A 61 3.82 -4.58 -10.50
C TYR A 61 4.72 -3.34 -10.57
N ALA A 62 5.99 -3.50 -10.93
CA ALA A 62 7.00 -2.43 -10.95
C ALA A 62 7.00 -1.61 -9.65
N VAL A 63 7.10 -2.31 -8.51
CA VAL A 63 7.22 -1.70 -7.19
C VAL A 63 8.70 -1.60 -6.83
N GLN A 64 9.16 -0.41 -6.47
CA GLN A 64 10.55 -0.16 -6.12
C GLN A 64 10.85 -0.66 -4.69
N PRO A 65 11.78 -1.61 -4.51
CA PRO A 65 12.26 -1.96 -3.19
C PRO A 65 13.15 -0.85 -2.63
N ILE A 66 12.89 -0.43 -1.39
CA ILE A 66 13.72 0.47 -0.60
C ILE A 66 14.37 -0.35 0.52
N GLN A 67 15.70 -0.43 0.51
CA GLN A 67 16.46 -1.18 1.51
C GLN A 67 16.65 -0.37 2.78
N GLN A 68 16.31 -0.98 3.91
CA GLN A 68 16.64 -0.47 5.22
C GLN A 68 17.17 -1.61 6.10
N PHE A 69 18.46 -1.54 6.47
CA PHE A 69 19.04 -2.53 7.38
C PHE A 69 18.46 -2.38 8.78
N ARG A 70 18.17 -3.52 9.42
CA ARG A 70 17.78 -3.58 10.83
C ARG A 70 19.04 -3.51 11.70
N TYR A 71 19.22 -2.40 12.43
CA TYR A 71 20.34 -2.26 13.38
C TYR A 71 20.14 -3.12 14.65
N THR A 72 18.90 -3.41 15.01
CA THR A 72 18.51 -4.28 16.12
C THR A 72 17.15 -4.91 15.82
N THR A 73 16.96 -6.17 16.20
CA THR A 73 15.69 -6.89 16.03
C THR A 73 14.56 -6.19 16.78
N GLY A 74 13.43 -5.96 16.11
CA GLY A 74 12.22 -5.38 16.72
C GLY A 74 12.21 -3.86 16.87
N LYS A 75 13.10 -3.12 16.17
CA LYS A 75 13.02 -1.65 16.08
C LYS A 75 12.51 -1.19 14.72
N ASN A 76 11.85 -0.04 14.74
CA ASN A 76 11.06 0.59 13.68
C ASN A 76 11.93 1.28 12.61
N ALA A 77 13.02 0.63 12.19
CA ALA A 77 13.95 1.19 11.21
C ALA A 77 13.27 1.34 9.84
N THR A 78 12.53 0.31 9.42
CA THR A 78 11.72 0.32 8.19
C THR A 78 10.69 1.46 8.23
N ASP A 79 9.98 1.63 9.35
CA ASP A 79 8.97 2.67 9.52
C ASP A 79 9.58 4.07 9.42
N SER A 80 10.74 4.28 10.04
CA SER A 80 11.46 5.56 9.98
C SER A 80 11.86 5.91 8.54
N ALA A 81 12.38 4.95 7.78
CA ALA A 81 12.72 5.15 6.38
C ALA A 81 11.49 5.49 5.53
N MET A 82 10.37 4.79 5.76
CA MET A 82 9.11 5.07 5.07
C MET A 82 8.54 6.44 5.41
N ILE A 83 8.58 6.85 6.69
CA ILE A 83 8.10 8.17 7.13
C ILE A 83 8.93 9.29 6.52
N ILE A 84 10.26 9.16 6.49
CA ILE A 84 11.15 10.16 5.89
C ILE A 84 10.81 10.33 4.40
N ASP A 85 10.75 9.23 3.66
CA ASP A 85 10.46 9.28 2.23
C ASP A 85 9.04 9.80 1.94
N ALA A 86 8.06 9.47 2.79
CA ALA A 86 6.72 10.04 2.69
C ALA A 86 6.71 11.57 2.86
N MET A 87 7.52 12.11 3.78
CA MET A 87 7.65 13.56 3.99
C MET A 87 8.39 14.25 2.84
N ASP A 88 9.40 13.59 2.26
CA ASP A 88 10.08 14.11 1.06
C ASP A 88 9.12 14.18 -0.14
N LEU A 89 8.31 13.13 -0.33
CA LEU A 89 7.26 13.11 -1.34
C LEU A 89 6.19 14.17 -1.09
N LEU A 90 5.79 14.38 0.17
CA LEU A 90 4.81 15.39 0.55
C LEU A 90 5.25 16.79 0.12
N HIS A 91 6.54 17.12 0.30
CA HIS A 91 7.09 18.43 -0.06
C HIS A 91 7.59 18.54 -1.51
N SER A 92 7.59 17.44 -2.28
CA SER A 92 7.95 17.45 -3.71
C SER A 92 6.87 18.05 -4.61
N ASN A 93 5.60 18.05 -4.17
CA ASN A 93 4.42 18.38 -4.97
C ASN A 93 4.17 17.43 -6.18
N ASP A 94 4.77 16.24 -6.17
CA ASP A 94 4.62 15.24 -7.24
C ASP A 94 3.39 14.35 -7.09
N VAL A 95 2.67 14.45 -5.96
CA VAL A 95 1.51 13.62 -5.63
C VAL A 95 0.39 14.43 -4.99
N ASP A 96 -0.83 13.96 -5.18
CA ASP A 96 -2.07 14.55 -4.68
C ASP A 96 -2.71 13.68 -3.57
N GLY A 97 -2.15 12.48 -3.35
CA GLY A 97 -2.58 11.57 -2.31
C GLY A 97 -1.58 10.47 -2.00
N PHE A 98 -1.80 9.80 -0.87
CA PHE A 98 -0.99 8.71 -0.36
C PHE A 98 -1.84 7.48 -0.06
N CYS A 99 -1.30 6.31 -0.34
CA CYS A 99 -1.77 5.04 0.18
C CYS A 99 -0.69 4.47 1.10
N ILE A 100 -1.01 4.36 2.39
CA ILE A 100 -0.12 3.83 3.43
C ILE A 100 -0.59 2.41 3.75
N VAL A 101 0.21 1.41 3.36
CA VAL A 101 -0.07 0.00 3.64
C VAL A 101 0.70 -0.41 4.89
N ALA A 102 0.03 -0.35 6.03
CA ALA A 102 0.58 -0.66 7.35
C ALA A 102 -0.55 -1.02 8.34
N SER A 103 -0.21 -1.65 9.47
CA SER A 103 -1.18 -1.93 10.56
C SER A 103 -0.71 -1.43 11.93
N ASP A 104 0.34 -0.59 11.95
CA ASP A 104 0.90 0.00 13.17
C ASP A 104 0.32 1.41 13.42
N SER A 105 0.09 1.75 14.69
CA SER A 105 -0.28 3.09 15.14
C SER A 105 0.78 4.16 14.86
N ASP A 106 2.04 3.80 14.66
CA ASP A 106 3.13 4.76 14.41
C ASP A 106 2.88 5.65 13.18
N TYR A 107 2.08 5.17 12.22
CA TYR A 107 1.70 5.90 11.01
C TYR A 107 0.58 6.93 11.23
N THR A 108 -0.03 6.99 12.42
CA THR A 108 -1.14 7.91 12.74
C THR A 108 -0.77 9.37 12.53
N ARG A 109 0.41 9.79 13.03
CA ARG A 109 0.87 11.19 12.89
C ARG A 109 1.25 11.53 11.45
N LEU A 110 1.82 10.57 10.71
CA LEU A 110 2.10 10.74 9.28
C LEU A 110 0.80 10.98 8.49
N ALA A 111 -0.21 10.12 8.66
CA ALA A 111 -1.51 10.26 7.99
C ALA A 111 -2.19 11.59 8.33
N THR A 112 -2.14 11.99 9.61
CA THR A 112 -2.68 13.29 10.05
C THR A 112 -1.94 14.45 9.37
N ARG A 113 -0.61 14.41 9.32
CA ARG A 113 0.22 15.47 8.73
C ARG A 113 -0.04 15.62 7.23
N ILE A 114 -0.16 14.52 6.49
CA ILE A 114 -0.48 14.55 5.06
C ILE A 114 -1.86 15.20 4.82
N ARG A 115 -2.85 14.89 5.66
CA ARG A 115 -4.17 15.51 5.58
C ARG A 115 -4.18 17.00 5.96
N GLU A 116 -3.34 17.41 6.92
CA GLU A 116 -3.15 18.81 7.26
C GLU A 116 -2.63 19.63 6.08
N GLU A 117 -1.88 19.01 5.15
CA GLU A 117 -1.46 19.60 3.87
C GLU A 117 -2.54 19.52 2.76
N GLY A 118 -3.71 18.96 3.06
CA GLY A 118 -4.83 18.88 2.14
C GLY A 118 -4.81 17.69 1.16
N LEU A 119 -3.85 16.76 1.30
CA LEU A 119 -3.74 15.58 0.44
C LEU A 119 -4.62 14.43 0.94
N PHE A 120 -5.06 13.58 0.01
CA PHE A 120 -5.93 12.45 0.32
C PHE A 120 -5.13 11.26 0.86
N VAL A 121 -5.57 10.65 1.96
CA VAL A 121 -4.91 9.50 2.58
C VAL A 121 -5.81 8.26 2.57
N ILE A 122 -5.32 7.21 1.91
CA ILE A 122 -5.86 5.85 1.99
C ILE A 122 -4.99 5.05 2.94
N GLY A 123 -5.57 4.55 4.03
CA GLY A 123 -4.94 3.54 4.89
C GLY A 123 -5.31 2.14 4.42
N VAL A 124 -4.36 1.21 4.48
CA VAL A 124 -4.63 -0.21 4.23
C VAL A 124 -3.98 -1.04 5.33
N GLY A 125 -4.78 -1.83 6.04
CA GLY A 125 -4.28 -2.66 7.14
C GLY A 125 -5.25 -3.76 7.54
N GLU A 126 -4.83 -4.59 8.50
CA GLU A 126 -5.66 -5.65 9.08
C GLU A 126 -6.77 -5.09 9.98
N LYS A 127 -7.80 -5.88 10.29
CA LYS A 127 -8.87 -5.49 11.23
C LYS A 127 -8.38 -5.12 12.62
N LYS A 128 -7.21 -5.63 13.03
CA LYS A 128 -6.58 -5.29 14.32
C LYS A 128 -5.89 -3.92 14.33
N THR A 129 -5.86 -3.22 13.21
CA THR A 129 -5.24 -1.89 13.10
C THR A 129 -5.89 -0.95 14.12
N PRO A 130 -5.10 -0.19 14.90
CA PRO A 130 -5.65 0.73 15.90
C PRO A 130 -6.59 1.79 15.30
N GLU A 131 -7.70 2.08 16.01
CA GLU A 131 -8.69 3.07 15.58
C GLU A 131 -8.09 4.45 15.32
N ALA A 132 -7.02 4.81 16.04
CA ALA A 132 -6.31 6.07 15.84
C ALA A 132 -5.77 6.21 14.42
N PHE A 133 -5.14 5.17 13.86
CA PHE A 133 -4.63 5.21 12.50
C PHE A 133 -5.76 5.18 11.46
N ILE A 134 -6.81 4.38 11.73
CA ILE A 134 -8.01 4.32 10.88
C ILE A 134 -8.64 5.70 10.73
N ASN A 135 -8.89 6.39 11.85
CA ASN A 135 -9.51 7.72 11.89
C ASN A 135 -8.58 8.83 11.37
N ALA A 136 -7.27 8.59 11.33
CA ALA A 136 -6.32 9.49 10.72
C ALA A 136 -6.37 9.45 9.18
N CYS A 137 -6.97 8.44 8.55
CA CYS A 137 -7.09 8.34 7.09
C CYS A 137 -8.41 8.97 6.58
N ASN A 138 -8.46 9.37 5.30
CA ASN A 138 -9.72 9.74 4.64
C ASN A 138 -10.56 8.51 4.29
N GLN A 139 -9.87 7.44 3.87
CA GLN A 139 -10.45 6.15 3.56
C GLN A 139 -9.56 5.05 4.18
N PHE A 140 -10.17 4.01 4.73
CA PHE A 140 -9.44 2.85 5.24
C PHE A 140 -9.94 1.56 4.59
N ILE A 141 -9.01 0.72 4.12
CA ILE A 141 -9.30 -0.54 3.44
C ILE A 141 -8.75 -1.69 4.29
N TYR A 142 -9.64 -2.60 4.68
CA TYR A 142 -9.25 -3.78 5.44
C TYR A 142 -8.71 -4.89 4.52
N CYS A 143 -7.53 -5.43 4.84
CA CYS A 143 -6.89 -6.54 4.13
C CYS A 143 -7.82 -7.75 3.94
N GLU A 144 -8.64 -8.04 4.95
CA GLU A 144 -9.60 -9.15 4.95
C GLU A 144 -10.66 -9.00 3.86
N ASN A 145 -11.09 -7.77 3.55
CA ASN A 145 -12.06 -7.52 2.49
C ASN A 145 -11.45 -7.79 1.10
N LEU A 146 -10.15 -7.53 0.95
CA LEU A 146 -9.39 -7.82 -0.27
C LEU A 146 -9.18 -9.32 -0.46
N ALA A 147 -8.92 -10.05 0.62
CA ALA A 147 -8.75 -11.50 0.61
C ALA A 147 -10.05 -12.22 0.17
N VAL A 148 -11.19 -11.84 0.73
CA VAL A 148 -12.51 -12.41 0.34
C VAL A 148 -12.79 -12.16 -1.13
N THR A 149 -12.54 -10.94 -1.62
CA THR A 149 -12.72 -10.59 -3.03
C THR A 149 -11.88 -11.48 -3.96
N ASN A 150 -10.69 -11.88 -3.51
CA ASN A 150 -9.82 -12.78 -4.26
C ASN A 150 -10.33 -14.21 -4.33
N GLU A 151 -10.82 -14.74 -3.22
CA GLU A 151 -11.35 -16.10 -3.15
C GLU A 151 -12.57 -16.23 -4.05
N VAL A 152 -13.51 -15.28 -3.97
CA VAL A 152 -14.69 -15.25 -4.84
C VAL A 152 -14.28 -15.21 -6.31
N LYS A 153 -13.36 -14.31 -6.71
CA LYS A 153 -12.86 -14.25 -8.10
C LYS A 153 -12.17 -15.54 -8.57
N ARG A 154 -11.45 -16.23 -7.68
CA ARG A 154 -10.80 -17.51 -7.99
C ARG A 154 -11.82 -18.62 -8.17
N GLU A 155 -12.85 -18.68 -7.34
CA GLU A 155 -13.94 -19.65 -7.45
C GLU A 155 -14.76 -19.45 -8.74
N THR A 156 -15.12 -18.21 -9.08
CA THR A 156 -15.86 -17.92 -10.32
C THR A 156 -15.06 -18.37 -11.55
N ARG A 157 -13.75 -18.08 -11.60
CA ARG A 157 -12.87 -18.54 -12.69
C ARG A 157 -12.71 -20.05 -12.79
N ARG A 158 -12.80 -20.78 -11.67
CA ARG A 158 -12.74 -22.26 -11.67
C ARG A 158 -14.03 -22.86 -12.22
N LYS A 159 -15.20 -22.26 -11.94
CA LYS A 159 -16.50 -22.70 -12.46
C LYS A 159 -16.60 -22.50 -13.98
N THR A 160 -16.25 -21.32 -14.49
CA THR A 160 -16.30 -21.03 -15.94
C THR A 160 -15.37 -21.94 -16.76
N LYS A 161 -14.15 -22.21 -16.28
CA LYS A 161 -13.23 -23.15 -16.95
C LYS A 161 -13.69 -24.62 -16.96
N LYS A 162 -14.60 -25.00 -16.08
CA LYS A 162 -15.16 -26.37 -16.01
C LYS A 162 -16.32 -26.52 -17.01
N GLU A 163 -17.10 -25.47 -17.20
CA GLU A 163 -18.18 -25.39 -18.19
C GLU A 163 -17.65 -25.31 -19.63
N GLU A 164 -16.56 -24.58 -19.90
CA GLU A 164 -15.94 -24.51 -21.25
C GLU A 164 -15.25 -25.83 -21.70
N LYS A 165 -15.05 -26.78 -20.79
CA LYS A 165 -14.41 -28.08 -21.05
C LYS A 165 -15.39 -29.26 -21.11
N SER A 166 -16.68 -29.00 -20.92
CA SER A 166 -17.78 -29.97 -21.06
C SER A 166 -18.53 -29.71 -22.36
#